data_AF-A0A4R4U9L3-F1
#
_entry.id   AF-A0A4R4U9L3-F1
#
_cell.length_a   1.000
_cell.length_b   1.000
_cell.length_c   1.000
_cell.angle_alpha   90.00
_cell.angle_beta   90.00
_cell.angle_gamma   90.00
#
_symmetry.space_group_name_H-M   'P 1'
#
loop_
_entity.id
_entity.type
_entity.pdbx_description
1 polymer ?
#
loop_
_entity_poly.entity_id
_entity_poly.type
_entity_poly.pdbx_seq_one_letter_code
_entity_poly.pdbx_strand_id
1 'polypeptide(L)'
;MSNAAGAKASREEEIAFLTLEHVLGVDIKLADAGAGDKKPDGSWVYGDGQERRGIVEVTSPPATSLMGEWARAKKAGHPQTEGGSIPLRLNELAQVCSEMLAEDWARENCDKLLAESADERHLFLFARSYKEGHYFYRLSDSYDDGTTERVDDLILPQGISDVWFRGRARPDSDQPLGATELWLARFQAESGWHRYVVRIEEQHLPSPNPGIADDRVPAGWRLPKDRAIKLASH
;
A
#
# COMPACT_ATOMS: atom_id res chain seq x y z
N MET A 1 15.79 21.49 -20.29
CA MET A 1 16.70 20.34 -20.13
C MET A 1 15.89 19.21 -19.51
N SER A 2 15.77 18.10 -20.23
CA SER A 2 14.93 16.96 -19.89
C SER A 2 15.81 15.92 -19.18
N ASN A 3 15.53 15.61 -17.92
CA ASN A 3 16.15 14.52 -17.20
C ASN A 3 15.04 13.67 -16.57
N ALA A 4 14.37 12.86 -17.37
CA ALA A 4 13.47 11.80 -16.89
C ALA A 4 14.21 10.45 -16.92
N ALA A 5 15.36 10.40 -16.27
CA ALA A 5 16.13 9.18 -16.04
C ALA A 5 16.65 9.25 -14.59
N GLY A 6 15.85 8.84 -13.61
CA GLY A 6 16.31 9.00 -12.22
C GLY A 6 15.40 8.56 -11.08
N ALA A 7 14.08 8.49 -11.26
CA ALA A 7 13.21 8.03 -10.17
C ALA A 7 13.37 6.51 -9.98
N LYS A 8 14.08 6.09 -8.93
CA LYS A 8 14.15 4.69 -8.51
C LYS A 8 13.17 4.48 -7.36
N ALA A 9 11.89 4.32 -7.67
CA ALA A 9 10.94 3.80 -6.70
C ALA A 9 11.45 2.44 -6.17
N SER A 10 11.25 2.21 -4.87
CA SER A 10 11.49 0.88 -4.31
C SER A 10 10.54 -0.14 -4.93
N ARG A 11 10.90 -1.43 -4.90
CA ARG A 11 10.02 -2.50 -5.40
C ARG A 11 8.63 -2.45 -4.76
N GLU A 12 8.56 -2.10 -3.47
CA GLU A 12 7.31 -2.03 -2.72
C GLU A 12 6.47 -0.81 -3.08
N GLU A 13 7.11 0.33 -3.33
CA GLU A 13 6.44 1.52 -3.89
C GLU A 13 5.84 1.20 -5.27
N GLU A 14 6.60 0.55 -6.15
CA GLU A 14 6.07 0.17 -7.47
C GLU A 14 4.88 -0.78 -7.36
N ILE A 15 4.94 -1.76 -6.45
CA ILE A 15 3.81 -2.65 -6.18
C ILE A 15 2.57 -1.84 -5.76
N ALA A 16 2.72 -0.86 -4.87
CA ALA A 16 1.63 0.00 -4.44
C ALA A 16 1.05 0.81 -5.61
N PHE A 17 1.90 1.39 -6.47
CA PHE A 17 1.44 2.15 -7.63
C PHE A 17 0.70 1.28 -8.63
N LEU A 18 1.26 0.17 -9.08
CA LEU A 18 0.59 -0.73 -10.04
C LEU A 18 -0.74 -1.25 -9.49
N THR A 19 -0.78 -1.50 -8.18
CA THR A 19 -2.00 -1.90 -7.48
C THR A 19 -3.08 -0.82 -7.52
N LEU A 20 -2.73 0.42 -7.17
CA LEU A 20 -3.67 1.54 -7.21
C LEU A 20 -4.14 1.84 -8.63
N GLU A 21 -3.22 1.81 -9.61
CA GLU A 21 -3.55 1.96 -11.03
C GLU A 21 -4.60 0.93 -11.47
N HIS A 22 -4.44 -0.34 -11.04
CA HIS A 22 -5.38 -1.40 -11.38
C HIS A 22 -6.76 -1.20 -10.73
N VAL A 23 -6.81 -0.85 -9.44
CA VAL A 23 -8.09 -0.66 -8.72
C VAL A 23 -8.81 0.60 -9.18
N LEU A 24 -8.09 1.70 -9.36
CA LEU A 24 -8.68 3.00 -9.68
C LEU A 24 -8.86 3.23 -11.19
N GLY A 25 -8.19 2.44 -12.04
CA GLY A 25 -8.20 2.64 -13.49
C GLY A 25 -7.48 3.91 -13.92
N VAL A 26 -6.38 4.26 -13.25
CA VAL A 26 -5.62 5.51 -13.46
C VAL A 26 -4.17 5.22 -13.86
N ASP A 27 -3.49 6.25 -14.38
CA ASP A 27 -2.06 6.21 -14.69
C ASP A 27 -1.29 7.11 -13.71
N ILE A 28 -0.53 6.51 -12.80
CA ILE A 28 0.16 7.24 -11.71
C ILE A 28 1.54 7.66 -12.16
N LYS A 29 1.80 8.95 -12.07
CA LYS A 29 3.11 9.56 -12.26
C LYS A 29 3.84 9.69 -10.94
N LEU A 30 5.07 9.19 -10.90
CA LEU A 30 5.93 9.29 -9.72
C LEU A 30 6.46 10.70 -9.55
N ALA A 31 6.54 11.16 -8.31
CA ALA A 31 7.31 12.35 -7.96
C ALA A 31 8.82 12.07 -8.04
N ASP A 32 9.60 13.13 -8.24
CA ASP A 32 11.06 13.06 -8.24
C ASP A 32 11.55 12.88 -6.79
N ALA A 33 11.63 11.63 -6.32
CA ALA A 33 11.98 11.30 -4.95
C ALA A 33 13.47 11.59 -4.65
N GLY A 34 13.80 12.85 -4.40
CA GLY A 34 15.00 13.25 -3.68
C GLY A 34 14.81 13.08 -2.17
N ALA A 35 15.86 12.70 -1.44
CA ALA A 35 15.81 12.65 0.01
C ALA A 35 15.45 14.04 0.58
N GLY A 36 14.29 14.15 1.21
CA GLY A 36 13.76 15.40 1.77
C GLY A 36 12.71 16.11 0.93
N ASP A 37 12.21 15.49 -0.16
CA ASP A 37 11.12 16.08 -0.92
C ASP A 37 9.83 16.08 -0.09
N LYS A 38 9.11 17.22 -0.13
CA LYS A 38 7.85 17.43 0.61
C LYS A 38 6.63 17.01 -0.21
N LYS A 39 6.87 16.37 -1.35
CA LYS A 39 5.84 16.01 -2.31
C LYS A 39 5.33 14.60 -2.07
N PRO A 40 4.04 14.33 -2.35
CA PRO A 40 3.50 13.00 -2.42
C PRO A 40 4.25 12.14 -3.45
N ASP A 41 4.45 10.87 -3.15
CA ASP A 41 5.20 9.95 -4.03
C ASP A 41 4.58 9.76 -5.42
N GLY A 42 3.27 9.96 -5.57
CA GLY A 42 2.57 9.79 -6.85
C GLY A 42 1.43 10.77 -7.09
N SER A 43 1.12 11.01 -8.36
CA SER A 43 -0.02 11.83 -8.77
C SER A 43 -0.60 11.41 -10.12
N TRP A 44 -1.88 11.68 -10.34
CA TRP A 44 -2.56 11.46 -11.61
C TRP A 44 -3.59 12.55 -11.89
N VAL A 45 -4.05 12.60 -13.14
CA VAL A 45 -5.16 13.44 -13.59
C VAL A 45 -6.15 12.51 -14.30
N TYR A 46 -7.43 12.69 -14.03
CA TYR A 46 -8.48 11.87 -14.63
C TYR A 46 -8.63 12.15 -16.13
N GLY A 47 -8.87 11.09 -16.91
CA GLY A 47 -9.08 11.17 -18.36
C GLY A 47 -10.50 11.53 -18.78
N ASP A 48 -11.38 11.82 -17.82
CA ASP A 48 -12.82 12.06 -18.02
C ASP A 48 -13.15 13.50 -18.49
N GLY A 49 -12.11 14.30 -18.78
CA GLY A 49 -12.25 15.69 -19.19
C GLY A 49 -12.54 16.66 -18.05
N GLN A 50 -12.65 16.18 -16.81
CA GLN A 50 -12.66 17.03 -15.62
C GLN A 50 -11.22 17.25 -15.16
N GLU A 51 -10.87 18.47 -14.75
CA GLU A 51 -9.56 18.79 -14.19
C GLU A 51 -9.44 18.28 -12.74
N ARG A 52 -9.73 17.00 -12.52
CA ARG A 52 -9.58 16.35 -11.21
C ARG A 52 -8.19 15.74 -11.07
N ARG A 53 -7.56 15.96 -9.92
CA ARG A 53 -6.22 15.49 -9.58
C ARG A 53 -6.28 14.58 -8.35
N GLY A 54 -5.65 13.42 -8.46
CA GLY A 54 -5.37 12.55 -7.31
C GLY A 54 -3.88 12.52 -6.98
N ILE A 55 -3.58 12.32 -5.70
CA ILE A 55 -2.22 12.16 -5.17
C ILE A 55 -2.16 11.00 -4.19
N VAL A 56 -0.99 10.37 -4.12
CA VAL A 56 -0.73 9.25 -3.21
C VAL A 56 0.61 9.41 -2.52
N GLU A 57 0.65 9.04 -1.24
CA GLU A 57 1.87 8.80 -0.47
C GLU A 57 1.93 7.32 -0.10
N VAL A 58 3.05 6.67 -0.39
CA VAL A 58 3.27 5.25 -0.12
C VAL A 58 4.25 5.11 1.03
N THR A 59 3.78 4.55 2.13
CA THR A 59 4.60 4.43 3.33
C THR A 59 4.32 3.13 4.07
N SER A 60 5.19 2.83 5.03
CA SER A 60 5.02 1.70 5.92
C SER A 60 5.11 2.19 7.36
N PRO A 61 4.33 1.60 8.28
CA PRO A 61 4.58 1.78 9.70
C PRO A 61 6.04 1.46 10.01
N PRO A 62 6.80 2.37 10.67
CA PRO A 62 8.13 2.06 11.12
C PRO A 62 8.05 0.95 12.17
N ALA A 63 9.06 0.07 12.23
CA ALA A 63 9.15 -1.02 13.20
C ALA A 63 9.43 -0.50 14.63
N THR A 64 8.56 0.34 15.17
CA THR A 64 8.71 1.03 16.45
C THR A 64 8.23 0.19 17.64
N SER A 65 8.54 0.70 18.84
CA SER A 65 8.26 0.06 20.12
C SER A 65 6.79 -0.22 20.37
N LEU A 66 5.85 0.62 19.91
CA LEU A 66 4.41 0.46 20.14
C LEU A 66 3.90 -0.88 19.59
N MET A 67 4.24 -1.18 18.34
CA MET A 67 3.85 -2.44 17.70
C MET A 67 4.58 -3.64 18.31
N GLY A 68 5.83 -3.43 18.73
CA GLY A 68 6.61 -4.43 19.47
C GLY A 68 6.08 -4.72 20.87
N GLU A 69 5.56 -3.74 21.59
CA GLU A 69 4.97 -3.87 22.93
C GLU A 69 3.61 -4.55 22.87
N TRP A 70 2.77 -4.20 21.91
CA TRP A 70 1.47 -4.84 21.71
C TRP A 70 1.59 -6.28 21.19
N ALA A 71 2.50 -6.53 20.24
CA ALA A 71 2.82 -7.89 19.82
C ALA A 71 3.39 -8.73 20.98
N ARG A 72 4.18 -8.13 21.88
CA ARG A 72 4.71 -8.80 23.09
C ARG A 72 3.61 -9.10 24.13
N ALA A 73 2.71 -8.15 24.40
CA ALA A 73 1.57 -8.34 25.31
C ALA A 73 0.65 -9.49 24.85
N LYS A 74 0.50 -9.64 23.53
CA LYS A 74 -0.28 -10.70 22.90
C LYS A 74 0.45 -12.05 22.85
N LYS A 75 1.78 -12.03 22.68
CA LYS A 75 2.66 -13.21 22.75
C LYS A 75 2.74 -13.81 24.16
N ALA A 76 2.27 -13.08 25.19
CA ALA A 76 2.26 -13.50 26.59
C ALA A 76 1.27 -14.63 26.94
N GLY A 77 0.73 -15.35 25.95
CA GLY A 77 1.00 -16.78 25.95
C GLY A 77 -0.12 -17.71 25.51
N HIS A 78 0.02 -18.27 24.30
CA HIS A 78 0.29 -19.70 24.03
C HIS A 78 0.47 -19.93 22.51
N PRO A 79 1.10 -21.04 22.07
CA PRO A 79 1.95 -21.02 20.87
C PRO A 79 1.18 -21.30 19.57
N GLN A 80 1.62 -20.66 18.48
CA GLN A 80 1.22 -21.01 17.13
C GLN A 80 2.45 -21.17 16.23
N THR A 81 2.52 -22.37 15.64
CA THR A 81 3.17 -22.67 14.37
C THR A 81 2.49 -21.88 13.23
N GLU A 82 3.27 -21.57 12.21
CA GLU A 82 2.90 -20.83 10.99
C GLU A 82 1.47 -21.15 10.52
N GLY A 83 0.58 -20.17 10.67
CA GLY A 83 -0.87 -20.33 10.51
C GLY A 83 -1.58 -19.77 11.73
N GLY A 84 -1.71 -18.45 11.81
CA GLY A 84 -2.23 -17.80 13.01
C GLY A 84 -3.15 -16.63 12.75
N SER A 85 -4.45 -16.89 12.88
CA SER A 85 -5.49 -15.87 13.08
C SER A 85 -5.40 -15.34 14.50
N ILE A 86 -5.41 -14.02 14.62
CA ILE A 86 -5.50 -13.28 15.89
C ILE A 86 -6.93 -13.44 16.44
N PRO A 87 -7.13 -13.62 17.75
CA PRO A 87 -8.47 -13.67 18.33
C PRO A 87 -9.29 -12.41 17.99
N LEU A 88 -10.51 -12.61 17.49
CA LEU A 88 -11.50 -11.57 17.21
C LEU A 88 -11.85 -10.82 18.50
N ARG A 89 -11.30 -9.62 18.69
CA ARG A 89 -11.85 -8.63 19.61
C ARG A 89 -12.63 -7.63 18.76
N LEU A 90 -13.94 -7.56 18.98
CA LEU A 90 -14.81 -6.58 18.31
C LEU A 90 -14.19 -5.18 18.44
N ASN A 91 -14.03 -4.50 17.29
CA ASN A 91 -13.57 -3.11 17.16
C ASN A 91 -12.11 -2.82 17.54
N GLU A 92 -11.32 -3.84 17.90
CA GLU A 92 -9.88 -3.68 18.09
C GLU A 92 -9.19 -3.20 16.80
N LEU A 93 -9.64 -3.68 15.63
CA LEU A 93 -9.00 -3.32 14.35
C LEU A 93 -9.20 -1.86 13.97
N ALA A 94 -10.41 -1.32 14.13
CA ALA A 94 -10.68 0.08 13.84
C ALA A 94 -9.86 0.99 14.78
N GLN A 95 -9.85 0.67 16.07
CA GLN A 95 -9.05 1.39 17.07
C GLN A 95 -7.55 1.34 16.73
N VAL A 96 -7.00 0.17 16.41
CA VAL A 96 -5.59 0.00 16.05
C VAL A 96 -5.24 0.81 14.80
N CYS A 97 -6.13 0.84 13.79
CA CYS A 97 -5.92 1.66 12.60
C CYS A 97 -5.93 3.16 12.96
N SER A 98 -6.86 3.60 13.81
CA SER A 98 -6.92 5.00 14.27
C SER A 98 -5.69 5.40 15.08
N GLU A 99 -5.22 4.55 15.99
CA GLU A 99 -4.00 4.78 16.76
C GLU A 99 -2.76 4.85 15.85
N MET A 100 -2.67 3.95 14.86
CA MET A 100 -1.60 3.97 13.86
C MET A 100 -1.60 5.26 13.03
N LEU A 101 -2.78 5.73 12.61
CA LEU A 101 -2.93 6.99 11.87
C LEU A 101 -2.65 8.24 12.73
N ALA A 102 -2.70 8.11 14.06
CA ALA A 102 -2.40 9.18 15.00
C ALA A 102 -0.90 9.29 15.36
N GLU A 103 -0.08 8.33 14.96
CA GLU A 103 1.38 8.39 15.18
C GLU A 103 2.03 9.55 14.41
N ASP A 104 3.16 10.05 14.91
CA ASP A 104 3.87 11.19 14.31
C ASP A 104 4.25 10.92 12.85
N TRP A 105 4.78 9.73 12.55
CA TRP A 105 5.16 9.36 11.18
C TRP A 105 3.95 9.33 10.23
N ALA A 106 2.77 8.90 10.69
CA ALA A 106 1.58 8.84 9.85
C ALA A 106 1.04 10.24 9.60
N ARG A 107 1.06 11.09 10.63
CA ARG A 107 0.70 12.51 10.52
C ARG A 107 1.64 13.26 9.57
N GLU A 108 2.94 13.06 9.65
CA GLU A 108 3.91 13.67 8.73
C GLU A 108 3.62 13.31 7.26
N ASN A 109 3.25 12.06 6.98
CA ASN A 109 2.87 11.63 5.63
C ASN A 109 1.51 12.20 5.19
N CYS A 110 0.55 12.34 6.11
CA CYS A 110 -0.69 13.08 5.84
C CYS A 110 -0.41 14.56 5.54
N ASP A 111 0.51 15.19 6.27
CA ASP A 111 0.87 16.60 6.06
C ASP A 111 1.47 16.83 4.67
N LYS A 112 2.26 15.89 4.13
CA LYS A 112 2.73 15.93 2.73
C LYS A 112 1.57 15.93 1.74
N LEU A 113 0.59 15.05 1.95
CA LEU A 113 -0.61 14.98 1.10
C LEU A 113 -1.42 16.29 1.19
N LEU A 114 -1.58 16.83 2.40
CA LEU A 114 -2.35 18.05 2.65
C LEU A 114 -1.66 19.32 2.16
N ALA A 115 -0.33 19.31 2.02
CA ALA A 115 0.44 20.41 1.47
C ALA A 115 0.19 20.64 -0.04
N GLU A 116 -0.36 19.64 -0.73
CA GLU A 116 -0.66 19.71 -2.16
C GLU A 116 -2.16 19.91 -2.42
N SER A 117 -2.48 20.74 -3.41
CA SER A 117 -3.85 20.87 -3.91
C SER A 117 -4.19 19.65 -4.77
N ALA A 118 -5.16 18.87 -4.31
CA ALA A 118 -5.72 17.70 -4.98
C ALA A 118 -7.16 17.47 -4.53
N ASP A 119 -7.96 16.89 -5.41
CA ASP A 119 -9.35 16.49 -5.14
C ASP A 119 -9.39 15.20 -4.32
N GLU A 120 -8.43 14.31 -4.58
CA GLU A 120 -8.35 12.99 -3.94
C GLU A 120 -6.96 12.76 -3.34
N ARG A 121 -6.90 12.40 -2.05
CA ARG A 121 -5.65 12.15 -1.31
C ARG A 121 -5.64 10.75 -0.73
N HIS A 122 -4.64 9.96 -1.13
CA HIS A 122 -4.53 8.55 -0.81
C HIS A 122 -3.28 8.31 0.05
N LEU A 123 -3.46 7.74 1.24
CA LEU A 123 -2.35 7.20 2.04
C LEU A 123 -2.30 5.70 1.85
N PHE A 124 -1.20 5.16 1.31
CA PHE A 124 -1.03 3.73 1.13
C PHE A 124 -0.07 3.16 2.17
N LEU A 125 -0.59 2.25 3.00
CA LEU A 125 0.15 1.58 4.06
C LEU A 125 0.45 0.13 3.66
N PHE A 126 1.74 -0.21 3.64
CA PHE A 126 2.19 -1.59 3.47
C PHE A 126 2.91 -2.10 4.72
N ALA A 127 2.65 -3.36 5.09
CA ALA A 127 3.33 -4.01 6.19
C ALA A 127 4.73 -4.44 5.75
N ARG A 128 5.78 -3.99 6.46
CA ARG A 128 7.16 -4.41 6.20
C ARG A 128 7.55 -5.64 7.03
N SER A 129 6.90 -5.85 8.18
CA SER A 129 7.15 -7.02 9.03
C SER A 129 5.98 -8.00 9.04
N TYR A 130 6.29 -9.29 9.24
CA TYR A 130 5.26 -10.35 9.39
C TYR A 130 4.26 -10.05 10.52
N LYS A 131 4.68 -9.29 11.55
CA LYS A 131 3.84 -8.92 12.70
C LYS A 131 2.80 -7.86 12.34
N GLU A 132 3.18 -6.89 11.51
CA GLU A 132 2.25 -5.90 10.93
C GLU A 132 1.32 -6.55 9.89
N GLY A 133 1.84 -7.52 9.14
CA GLY A 133 1.10 -8.24 8.09
C GLY A 133 -0.19 -8.86 8.60
N HIS A 134 -0.26 -9.33 9.84
CA HIS A 134 -1.48 -9.91 10.41
C HIS A 134 -2.64 -8.93 10.54
N TYR A 135 -2.38 -7.63 10.76
CA TYR A 135 -3.47 -6.64 10.88
C TYR A 135 -4.04 -6.26 9.52
N PHE A 136 -3.17 -5.97 8.56
CA PHE A 136 -3.62 -5.68 7.21
C PHE A 136 -4.23 -6.91 6.54
N TYR A 137 -3.77 -8.12 6.89
CA TYR A 137 -4.39 -9.39 6.51
C TYR A 137 -5.85 -9.49 6.95
N ARG A 138 -6.16 -9.18 8.21
CA ARG A 138 -7.55 -9.20 8.72
C ARG A 138 -8.44 -8.14 8.09
N LEU A 139 -7.87 -7.03 7.65
CA LEU A 139 -8.61 -5.99 6.94
C LEU A 139 -8.91 -6.43 5.51
N SER A 140 -7.96 -7.06 4.81
CA SER A 140 -8.05 -7.27 3.37
C SER A 140 -8.52 -8.64 2.92
N ASP A 141 -8.41 -9.68 3.76
CA ASP A 141 -8.85 -11.02 3.41
C ASP A 141 -10.29 -11.29 3.87
N SER A 142 -10.94 -12.23 3.19
CA SER A 142 -12.07 -12.96 3.76
C SER A 142 -11.50 -14.15 4.53
N TYR A 143 -12.08 -14.47 5.69
CA TYR A 143 -11.73 -15.69 6.39
C TYR A 143 -11.99 -16.92 5.52
N ASP A 144 -11.40 -18.07 5.86
CA ASP A 144 -11.51 -19.32 5.08
C ASP A 144 -12.97 -19.78 4.85
N ASP A 145 -13.92 -19.29 5.65
CA ASP A 145 -15.36 -19.52 5.54
C ASP A 145 -16.10 -18.48 4.66
N GLY A 146 -15.36 -17.57 4.02
CA GLY A 146 -15.87 -16.46 3.21
C GLY A 146 -16.44 -15.29 4.02
N THR A 147 -16.37 -15.33 5.36
CA THR A 147 -16.85 -14.22 6.19
C THR A 147 -15.81 -13.12 6.26
N THR A 148 -16.26 -11.87 6.24
CA THR A 148 -15.40 -10.71 6.44
C THR A 148 -15.51 -10.23 7.88
N GLU A 149 -14.40 -9.88 8.52
CA GLU A 149 -14.47 -9.18 9.80
C GLU A 149 -15.23 -7.86 9.63
N ARG A 150 -16.24 -7.64 10.47
CA ARG A 150 -16.87 -6.33 10.60
C ARG A 150 -15.90 -5.42 11.35
N VAL A 151 -15.52 -4.34 10.69
CA VAL A 151 -14.64 -3.30 11.23
C VAL A 151 -15.44 -2.01 11.24
N ASP A 152 -15.42 -1.29 12.36
CA ASP A 152 -16.03 0.03 12.43
C ASP A 152 -15.32 1.02 11.49
N ASP A 153 -16.04 2.07 11.11
CA ASP A 153 -15.50 3.10 10.23
C ASP A 153 -14.37 3.87 10.90
N LEU A 154 -13.36 4.23 10.11
CA LEU A 154 -12.25 5.06 10.58
C LEU A 154 -12.62 6.54 10.54
N ILE A 155 -12.10 7.29 11.50
CA ILE A 155 -12.10 8.75 11.43
C ILE A 155 -10.79 9.18 10.76
N LEU A 156 -10.87 9.57 9.49
CA LEU A 156 -9.70 10.04 8.74
C LEU A 156 -9.36 11.50 9.10
N PRO A 157 -8.08 11.90 9.03
CA PRO A 157 -7.70 13.30 9.08
C PRO A 157 -8.43 14.09 8.00
N GLN A 158 -8.87 15.31 8.34
CA GLN A 158 -9.62 16.16 7.42
C GLN A 158 -8.82 16.39 6.13
N GLY A 159 -9.46 16.15 4.98
CA GLY A 159 -8.87 16.32 3.65
C GLY A 159 -8.18 15.08 3.08
N ILE A 160 -8.02 14.01 3.88
CA ILE A 160 -7.62 12.69 3.39
C ILE A 160 -8.87 11.95 2.89
N SER A 161 -8.84 11.53 1.62
CA SER A 161 -9.97 10.85 0.99
C SER A 161 -9.96 9.36 1.31
N ASP A 162 -8.77 8.76 1.30
CA ASP A 162 -8.60 7.32 1.29
C ASP A 162 -7.36 6.85 2.06
N VAL A 163 -7.52 5.75 2.78
CA VAL A 163 -6.40 4.99 3.36
C VAL A 163 -6.44 3.55 2.85
N TRP A 164 -5.31 3.08 2.36
CA TRP A 164 -5.13 1.74 1.79
C TRP A 164 -4.23 0.91 2.66
N PHE A 165 -4.57 -0.37 2.79
CA PHE A 165 -3.85 -1.34 3.59
C PHE A 165 -3.56 -2.56 2.73
N ARG A 166 -2.28 -2.81 2.46
CA ARG A 166 -1.85 -4.06 1.80
C ARG A 166 -1.70 -5.17 2.83
N GLY A 167 -2.54 -6.20 2.74
CA GLY A 167 -2.46 -7.38 3.59
C GLY A 167 -1.67 -8.51 2.91
N ARG A 168 -2.37 -9.59 2.53
CA ARG A 168 -1.75 -10.80 1.98
C ARG A 168 -1.12 -10.54 0.61
N ALA A 169 0.03 -11.17 0.37
CA ALA A 169 0.56 -11.42 -0.97
C ALA A 169 0.70 -12.93 -1.17
N ARG A 170 0.24 -13.45 -2.32
CA ARG A 170 0.39 -14.85 -2.70
C ARG A 170 1.05 -14.94 -4.07
N PRO A 171 2.28 -15.47 -4.18
CA PRO A 171 2.87 -15.74 -5.47
C PRO A 171 2.10 -16.86 -6.18
N ASP A 172 2.07 -16.82 -7.50
CA ASP A 172 1.57 -17.90 -8.34
C ASP A 172 2.38 -19.17 -8.07
N SER A 173 1.71 -20.22 -7.58
CA SER A 173 2.38 -21.47 -7.19
C SER A 173 3.01 -22.20 -8.37
N ASP A 174 2.46 -21.99 -9.57
CA ASP A 174 2.94 -22.62 -10.80
C ASP A 174 4.06 -21.80 -11.45
N GLN A 175 4.21 -20.52 -11.06
CA GLN A 175 5.22 -19.60 -11.54
C GLN A 175 5.77 -18.72 -10.41
N PRO A 176 6.81 -19.18 -9.67
CA PRO A 176 7.40 -18.41 -8.57
C PRO A 176 7.96 -17.03 -8.95
N LEU A 177 8.20 -16.78 -10.25
CA LEU A 177 8.65 -15.51 -10.84
C LEU A 177 7.59 -14.88 -11.78
N GLY A 178 6.33 -15.33 -11.66
CA GLY A 178 5.20 -14.88 -12.46
C GLY A 178 4.40 -13.80 -11.73
N ALA A 179 3.13 -14.08 -11.46
CA ALA A 179 2.26 -13.12 -10.82
C ALA A 179 2.25 -13.25 -9.30
N THR A 180 1.98 -12.15 -8.62
CA THR A 180 1.62 -12.12 -7.21
C THR A 180 0.22 -11.55 -7.08
N GLU A 181 -0.68 -12.30 -6.45
CA GLU A 181 -1.97 -11.79 -6.01
C GLU A 181 -1.81 -11.01 -4.71
N LEU A 182 -2.42 -9.84 -4.62
CA LEU A 182 -2.36 -8.93 -3.49
C LEU A 182 -3.77 -8.64 -2.99
N TRP A 183 -3.99 -8.80 -1.70
CA TRP A 183 -5.24 -8.47 -1.02
C TRP A 183 -5.11 -7.12 -0.35
N LEU A 184 -6.06 -6.24 -0.63
CA LEU A 184 -6.09 -4.86 -0.17
C LEU A 184 -7.38 -4.56 0.56
N ALA A 185 -7.29 -3.72 1.58
CA ALA A 185 -8.42 -3.01 2.13
C ALA A 185 -8.25 -1.52 1.85
N ARG A 186 -9.35 -0.84 1.52
CA ARG A 186 -9.43 0.60 1.34
C ARG A 186 -10.52 1.10 2.27
N PHE A 187 -10.21 2.08 3.10
CA PHE A 187 -11.23 2.86 3.78
C PHE A 187 -11.36 4.20 3.08
N GLN A 188 -12.56 4.49 2.55
CA GLN A 188 -12.89 5.74 1.88
C GLN A 188 -13.83 6.55 2.76
N ALA A 189 -13.52 7.82 3.00
CA ALA A 189 -14.24 8.67 3.95
C ALA A 189 -15.78 8.71 3.74
N GLU A 190 -16.23 8.65 2.49
CA GLU A 190 -17.65 8.78 2.14
C GLU A 190 -18.39 7.44 1.99
N SER A 191 -17.67 6.34 1.78
CA SER A 191 -18.26 5.07 1.35
C SER A 191 -17.82 3.87 2.19
N GLY A 192 -16.95 4.07 3.17
CA GLY A 192 -16.53 3.06 4.13
C GLY A 192 -15.49 2.08 3.59
N TRP A 193 -15.54 0.85 4.08
CA TRP A 193 -14.58 -0.20 3.77
C TRP A 193 -14.85 -0.92 2.44
N HIS A 194 -13.81 -1.03 1.62
CA HIS A 194 -13.76 -1.80 0.38
C HIS A 194 -12.60 -2.79 0.41
N ARG A 195 -12.75 -3.92 -0.29
CA ARG A 195 -11.71 -4.97 -0.38
C ARG A 195 -11.47 -5.33 -1.83
N TYR A 196 -10.20 -5.55 -2.17
CA TYR A 196 -9.78 -5.85 -3.53
C TYR A 196 -8.75 -6.97 -3.54
N VAL A 197 -8.79 -7.77 -4.60
CA VAL A 197 -7.70 -8.69 -4.96
C VAL A 197 -7.18 -8.26 -6.31
N VAL A 198 -5.90 -7.95 -6.39
CA VAL A 198 -5.24 -7.55 -7.64
C VAL A 198 -4.09 -8.49 -7.97
N ARG A 199 -3.90 -8.76 -9.26
CA ARG A 199 -2.78 -9.56 -9.75
C ARG A 199 -1.71 -8.63 -10.31
N ILE A 200 -0.52 -8.66 -9.72
CA ILE A 200 0.65 -7.90 -10.18
C ILE A 200 1.65 -8.88 -10.78
N GLU A 201 2.08 -8.60 -12.01
CA GLU A 201 3.10 -9.41 -12.69
C GLU A 201 4.50 -8.90 -12.31
N GLU A 202 5.38 -9.79 -11.84
CA GLU A 202 6.75 -9.44 -11.42
C GLU A 202 7.54 -8.76 -12.53
N GLN A 203 7.27 -9.12 -13.79
CA GLN A 203 7.91 -8.52 -14.96
C GLN A 203 7.63 -7.01 -15.09
N HIS A 204 6.56 -6.47 -14.50
CA HIS A 204 6.23 -5.04 -14.61
C HIS A 204 6.91 -4.17 -13.53
N LEU A 205 7.64 -4.78 -12.58
CA LEU A 205 8.35 -4.08 -11.51
C LEU A 205 9.70 -3.50 -12.00
N PRO A 206 10.32 -2.52 -11.28
CA PRO A 206 11.64 -1.99 -11.64
C PRO A 206 12.72 -3.07 -11.54
N SER A 207 13.77 -2.97 -12.36
CA SER A 207 14.91 -3.89 -12.31
C SER A 207 15.47 -4.09 -10.89
N PRO A 208 15.90 -5.31 -10.52
CA PRO A 208 16.46 -5.57 -9.21
C PRO A 208 17.56 -4.60 -8.82
N ASN A 209 17.50 -4.08 -7.60
CA ASN A 209 18.60 -3.28 -7.08
C ASN A 209 19.76 -4.23 -6.74
N PRO A 210 20.94 -4.09 -7.37
CA PRO A 210 22.07 -4.99 -7.12
C PRO A 210 22.56 -4.99 -5.67
N GLY A 211 22.14 -4.02 -4.85
CA GLY A 211 22.42 -3.97 -3.40
C GLY A 211 21.47 -4.76 -2.50
N ILE A 212 20.40 -5.37 -3.03
CA ILE A 212 19.42 -6.16 -2.26
C ILE A 212 19.66 -7.64 -2.56
N ALA A 213 20.34 -8.34 -1.64
CA ALA A 213 20.78 -9.72 -1.82
C ALA A 213 19.63 -10.74 -2.04
N ASP A 214 18.39 -10.38 -1.69
CA ASP A 214 17.22 -11.25 -1.76
C ASP A 214 16.32 -11.02 -3.00
N ASP A 215 16.69 -10.12 -3.91
CA ASP A 215 15.94 -9.91 -5.16
C ASP A 215 16.37 -10.94 -6.23
N ARG A 216 15.83 -12.16 -6.13
CA ARG A 216 16.24 -13.36 -6.90
C ARG A 216 15.69 -13.44 -8.33
N VAL A 217 15.38 -12.31 -8.96
CA VAL A 217 14.84 -12.31 -10.33
C VAL A 217 15.98 -12.33 -11.36
N PRO A 218 15.90 -13.16 -12.43
CA PRO A 218 16.91 -13.17 -13.49
C PRO A 218 17.10 -11.79 -14.13
N ALA A 219 18.35 -11.47 -14.49
CA ALA A 219 18.68 -10.24 -15.18
C ALA A 219 17.88 -10.11 -16.49
N GLY A 220 17.27 -8.95 -16.72
CA GLY A 220 16.49 -8.67 -17.93
C GLY A 220 15.08 -9.29 -17.96
N TRP A 221 14.64 -9.96 -16.88
CA TRP A 221 13.28 -10.50 -16.80
C TRP A 221 12.22 -9.41 -16.59
N ARG A 222 12.56 -8.38 -15.82
CA ARG A 222 11.69 -7.23 -15.62
C ARG A 222 11.72 -6.33 -16.87
N LEU A 223 10.54 -6.02 -17.38
CA LEU A 223 10.21 -5.07 -18.43
C LEU A 223 9.33 -3.97 -17.82
N PRO A 224 9.92 -3.06 -17.01
CA PRO A 224 9.13 -2.10 -16.26
C PRO A 224 8.32 -1.21 -17.19
N LYS A 225 7.14 -0.78 -16.73
CA LYS A 225 6.32 0.21 -17.43
C LYS A 225 7.15 1.48 -17.65
N ASP A 226 7.19 1.97 -18.89
CA ASP A 226 7.76 3.28 -19.17
C ASP A 226 6.80 4.38 -18.70
N ARG A 227 7.01 4.85 -17.47
CA ARG A 227 6.20 5.89 -16.83
C ARG A 227 6.44 7.30 -17.43
N ALA A 228 7.38 7.46 -18.36
CA ALA A 228 7.55 8.72 -19.09
C ALA A 228 6.51 8.87 -20.22
N ILE A 229 5.88 7.77 -20.63
CA ILE A 229 4.92 7.73 -21.72
C ILE A 229 3.50 7.76 -21.13
N LYS A 230 2.76 8.86 -21.34
CA LYS A 230 1.31 8.88 -21.10
C LYS A 230 0.67 7.86 -22.05
N LEU A 231 -0.05 6.88 -21.52
CA LEU A 231 -0.93 6.05 -22.35
C LEU A 231 -1.98 6.97 -23.00
N ALA A 232 -2.14 6.85 -24.32
CA ALA A 232 -3.25 7.48 -25.01
C ALA A 232 -4.55 6.81 -24.52
N SER A 233 -5.46 7.60 -23.96
CA SER A 233 -6.80 7.14 -23.58
C SER A 233 -7.49 6.52 -24.79
N HIS A 234 -7.91 5.26 -24.68
CA HIS A 234 -8.82 4.62 -25.64
C HIS A 234 -10.26 4.96 -25.30
#